data_AF-A0A9P5Q255-F1
#
_entry.id   AF-A0A9P5Q255-F1
#
_cell.length_a   1.000
_cell.length_b   1.000
_cell.length_c   1.000
_cell.angle_alpha   90.00
_cell.angle_beta   90.00
_cell.angle_gamma   90.00
#
_symmetry.space_group_name_H-M   'P 1'
#
loop_
_entity.id
_entity.type
_entity.pdbx_description
1 polymer ?
#
loop_
_entity_poly.entity_id
_entity_poly.type
_entity_poly.pdbx_seq_one_letter_code
_entity_poly.pdbx_strand_id
1 'polypeptide(L)'
;MRFTSWPVALCVLASTCFDTTARNIPPVQYAVQEPLPAYPEPKLSTSFSSESWDLNEVLTENTTAQWIFSSASGLLQSNPNIRYRNGHSIVPGIVRAGTLLYHGRNDSNSPTTPEWFAFNTEVSYMFCQVLSINSPGAGAWHHTFRVTRPLRILYFDGAGNFLLGDGPLDSQDIVAWGEVMPNLAFAEAERIEKLCEWGRRMGLDGFIRMAVVSELMLCNYRSVEAVSSVHLEITPLPPYWKTIGKEPELPRFPTDTIPIDTNFIGMIKTGLRTAQYPGLSPVRLDLTRFVSFYDLDLVPSLAKVRSGKRRWQHRLLGIDKEDIKRVRGYLEEQLVNEKAWLRAEAWEDTIDWMALLHSIVEPYGEYLEDIWNLVSTTTNKDQALVKQVQDTFQLIESLARPFVLFSVAPPESFFNETSGSLDWASPVFQECSTSIIPALHRVSSLSHSEKLLLDAVKHTTRELCRGVIKVWVRGVQHGLSKVIGVHRESLSEHSDVSAGQLLDIWRTDLEILREWLDWGVWLRCRPVCGENEMCYIPTYPFSVGESKPEWHADDPKTRCVRKVAPYVYADDYNP
;
A
#
# COMPACT_ATOMS: atom_id res chain seq x y z
N MET A 1 -46.83 -19.57 39.77
CA MET A 1 -45.74 -18.58 39.60
C MET A 1 -44.85 -19.06 38.48
N ARG A 2 -44.59 -18.16 37.53
CA ARG A 2 -43.66 -18.28 36.38
C ARG A 2 -42.21 -18.35 36.93
N PHE A 3 -41.15 -18.80 36.27
CA PHE A 3 -40.73 -18.71 34.86
C PHE A 3 -39.64 -19.77 34.57
N THR A 4 -39.62 -20.23 33.32
CA THR A 4 -38.53 -20.96 32.67
C THR A 4 -37.74 -20.03 31.73
N SER A 5 -36.45 -20.35 31.57
CA SER A 5 -35.48 -19.98 30.51
C SER A 5 -35.01 -18.51 30.37
N TRP A 6 -33.68 -18.31 30.34
CA TRP A 6 -32.88 -17.88 29.16
C TRP A 6 -31.35 -17.96 29.45
N PRO A 7 -30.49 -18.10 28.40
CA PRO A 7 -29.05 -18.41 28.48
C PRO A 7 -28.15 -17.17 28.23
N VAL A 8 -26.83 -17.31 28.43
CA VAL A 8 -25.73 -16.92 27.50
C VAL A 8 -24.38 -17.04 28.25
N ALA A 9 -23.52 -17.90 27.70
CA ALA A 9 -22.16 -18.14 28.11
C ALA A 9 -21.20 -17.13 27.47
N LEU A 10 -20.23 -16.62 28.24
CA LEU A 10 -18.96 -16.05 27.76
C LEU A 10 -17.99 -15.89 28.94
N CYS A 11 -17.24 -16.95 29.22
CA CYS A 11 -15.97 -16.89 29.95
C CYS A 11 -15.17 -18.14 29.54
N VAL A 12 -14.32 -18.00 28.52
CA VAL A 12 -13.23 -18.94 28.26
C VAL A 12 -11.96 -18.12 28.16
N LEU A 13 -11.30 -17.96 29.31
CA LEU A 13 -9.84 -17.87 29.36
C LEU A 13 -9.38 -18.84 30.45
N ALA A 14 -8.46 -19.69 30.03
CA ALA A 14 -8.09 -20.93 30.67
C ALA A 14 -7.48 -20.74 32.06
N SER A 15 -7.97 -21.52 33.02
CA SER A 15 -7.23 -21.92 34.22
C SER A 15 -7.96 -23.09 34.85
N THR A 16 -7.48 -24.31 34.58
CA THR A 16 -7.42 -25.47 35.51
C THR A 16 -7.37 -26.77 34.72
N CYS A 17 -6.17 -27.33 34.58
CA CYS A 17 -5.96 -28.77 34.49
C CYS A 17 -4.52 -29.00 34.93
N PHE A 18 -4.32 -29.66 36.08
CA PHE A 18 -3.46 -30.83 36.21
C PHE A 18 -3.54 -31.33 37.64
N ASP A 19 -4.03 -32.55 37.79
CA ASP A 19 -3.86 -33.35 39.00
C ASP A 19 -2.77 -34.41 38.76
N THR A 20 -2.07 -34.68 39.85
CA THR A 20 -0.93 -35.56 40.14
C THR A 20 -0.48 -36.62 39.12
N THR A 21 0.81 -36.60 38.76
CA THR A 21 1.75 -37.73 38.95
C THR A 21 3.20 -37.23 38.92
N ALA A 22 3.98 -37.65 39.93
CA ALA A 22 5.31 -37.16 40.24
C ALA A 22 6.40 -37.60 39.25
N ARG A 23 7.19 -36.65 38.73
CA ARG A 23 8.62 -36.83 38.38
C ARG A 23 9.38 -35.52 38.63
N ASN A 24 10.51 -35.62 39.34
CA ASN A 24 11.38 -34.52 39.72
C ASN A 24 11.84 -33.68 38.52
N ILE A 25 11.41 -32.41 38.47
CA ILE A 25 11.95 -31.36 37.60
C ILE A 25 12.48 -30.26 38.55
N PRO A 26 13.69 -29.73 38.37
CA PRO A 26 14.21 -28.65 39.21
C PRO A 26 13.33 -27.40 39.09
N PRO A 27 13.18 -26.60 40.16
CA PRO A 27 12.25 -25.47 40.16
C PRO A 27 12.69 -24.41 39.15
N VAL A 28 11.80 -24.11 38.21
CA VAL A 28 11.90 -22.92 37.36
C VAL A 28 11.79 -21.71 38.29
N GLN A 29 12.85 -20.89 38.35
CA GLN A 29 12.75 -19.56 38.96
C GLN A 29 11.76 -18.76 38.13
N TYR A 30 10.53 -18.61 38.63
CA TYR A 30 9.60 -17.62 38.12
C TYR A 30 10.23 -16.25 38.35
N ALA A 31 10.60 -15.56 37.27
CA ALA A 31 10.93 -14.15 37.34
C ALA A 31 9.77 -13.45 38.03
N VAL A 32 10.07 -12.74 39.12
CA VAL A 32 9.11 -11.88 39.80
C VAL A 32 8.65 -10.86 38.77
N GLN A 33 7.37 -10.89 38.38
CA GLN A 33 6.77 -9.80 37.62
C GLN A 33 6.81 -8.55 38.50
N GLU A 34 7.76 -7.66 38.24
CA GLU A 34 7.73 -6.34 38.84
C GLU A 34 6.46 -5.62 38.35
N PRO A 35 5.67 -5.01 39.26
CA PRO A 35 4.55 -4.19 38.84
C PRO A 35 5.08 -3.06 37.97
N LEU A 36 4.46 -2.89 36.80
CA LEU A 36 4.75 -1.75 35.93
C LEU A 36 4.61 -0.47 36.77
N PRO A 37 5.62 0.44 36.76
CA PRO A 37 5.51 1.71 37.46
C PRO A 37 4.26 2.44 36.95
N ALA A 38 3.56 3.12 37.86
CA ALA A 38 2.41 3.93 37.50
C ALA A 38 2.80 4.85 36.34
N TYR A 39 1.99 4.86 35.28
CA TYR A 39 2.22 5.75 34.15
C TYR A 39 2.32 7.17 34.69
N PRO A 40 3.45 7.87 34.51
CA PRO A 40 3.46 9.31 34.76
C PRO A 40 2.38 9.91 33.87
N GLU A 41 1.55 10.80 34.43
CA GLU A 41 0.60 11.57 33.62
C GLU A 41 1.34 12.10 32.39
N PRO A 42 0.81 11.90 31.18
CA PRO A 42 1.45 12.40 29.99
C PRO A 42 1.59 13.91 30.14
N LYS A 43 2.81 14.39 30.42
CA LYS A 43 3.14 15.79 30.15
C LYS A 43 3.16 15.90 28.64
N LEU A 44 1.99 16.24 28.08
CA LEU A 44 1.83 16.57 26.68
C LEU A 44 2.95 17.55 26.33
N SER A 45 3.88 17.13 25.47
CA SER A 45 4.95 18.02 25.04
C SER A 45 4.31 19.21 24.38
N THR A 46 4.66 20.40 24.85
CA THR A 46 4.13 21.71 24.48
C THR A 46 4.41 22.14 23.03
N SER A 47 4.64 21.22 22.10
CA SER A 47 4.74 21.51 20.67
C SER A 47 3.41 21.41 19.92
N PHE A 48 2.33 20.95 20.58
CA PHE A 48 0.97 20.85 20.02
C PHE A 48 0.03 21.97 20.48
N SER A 49 0.53 23.00 21.17
CA SER A 49 -0.32 24.00 21.83
C SER A 49 -0.96 25.04 20.87
N SER A 50 -0.85 24.90 19.55
CA SER A 50 -1.44 25.82 18.57
C SER A 50 -2.33 25.18 17.51
N GLU A 51 -2.56 23.86 17.55
CA GLU A 51 -3.46 23.22 16.59
C GLU A 51 -4.92 23.30 17.07
N SER A 52 -5.81 23.83 16.23
CA SER A 52 -7.26 23.77 16.42
C SER A 52 -7.71 22.30 16.37
N TRP A 53 -8.54 21.86 17.30
CA TRP A 53 -9.20 20.53 17.26
C TRP A 53 -10.64 20.67 16.76
N ASP A 54 -10.82 21.42 15.68
CA ASP A 54 -12.12 21.65 15.05
C ASP A 54 -12.44 20.54 14.04
N LEU A 55 -13.54 19.83 14.26
CA LEU A 55 -14.03 18.77 13.37
C LEU A 55 -14.51 19.28 12.01
N ASN A 56 -14.81 20.59 11.91
CA ASN A 56 -15.23 21.23 10.67
C ASN A 56 -14.03 21.66 9.80
N GLU A 57 -12.84 21.77 10.37
CA GLU A 57 -11.64 22.19 9.65
C GLU A 57 -10.99 21.00 8.95
N VAL A 58 -11.15 20.92 7.63
CA VAL A 58 -10.48 19.93 6.79
C VAL A 58 -9.01 20.34 6.61
N LEU A 59 -8.05 19.43 6.78
CA LEU A 59 -6.66 19.69 6.38
C LEU A 59 -6.62 20.01 4.88
N THR A 60 -6.25 21.26 4.59
CA THR A 60 -6.28 21.85 3.23
C THR A 60 -5.40 21.12 2.20
N GLU A 61 -5.70 21.32 0.92
CA GLU A 61 -5.11 20.72 -0.30
C GLU A 61 -3.58 20.84 -0.46
N ASN A 62 -2.90 21.66 0.34
CA ASN A 62 -1.46 21.94 0.17
C ASN A 62 -0.53 20.96 0.91
N THR A 63 -1.06 19.99 1.66
CA THR A 63 -0.24 18.93 2.25
C THR A 63 0.03 17.80 1.26
N THR A 64 1.20 17.19 1.38
CA THR A 64 1.59 15.97 0.64
C THR A 64 1.60 14.73 1.53
N ALA A 65 1.22 14.87 2.80
CA ALA A 65 1.29 13.84 3.81
C ALA A 65 0.53 12.56 3.42
N GLN A 66 -0.68 12.69 2.88
CA GLN A 66 -1.49 11.59 2.38
C GLN A 66 -0.78 10.79 1.28
N TRP A 67 -0.06 11.47 0.37
CA TRP A 67 0.65 10.79 -0.69
C TRP A 67 1.94 10.14 -0.19
N ILE A 68 2.63 10.75 0.78
CA ILE A 68 3.78 10.15 1.46
C ILE A 68 3.34 8.88 2.19
N PHE A 69 2.30 8.98 3.02
CA PHE A 69 1.72 7.87 3.77
C PHE A 69 1.31 6.74 2.83
N SER A 70 0.49 7.04 1.83
CA SER A 70 -0.05 6.03 0.90
C SER A 70 0.99 5.47 -0.07
N SER A 71 2.13 6.12 -0.27
CA SER A 71 3.24 5.56 -1.05
C SER A 71 4.09 4.65 -0.16
N ALA A 72 4.40 5.07 1.07
CA ALA A 72 5.15 4.28 2.04
C ALA A 72 4.39 3.00 2.46
N SER A 73 3.08 3.10 2.73
CA SER A 73 2.24 1.94 3.07
C SER A 73 1.95 1.02 1.88
N GLY A 74 2.33 1.42 0.66
CA GLY A 74 2.14 0.64 -0.57
C GLY A 74 3.42 -0.06 -1.05
N LEU A 75 4.56 0.16 -0.40
CA LEU A 75 5.84 -0.41 -0.81
C LEU A 75 5.77 -1.95 -0.86
N LEU A 76 6.45 -2.54 -1.84
CA LEU A 76 6.53 -3.99 -2.08
C LEU A 76 5.21 -4.67 -2.53
N GLN A 77 4.09 -3.94 -2.65
CA GLN A 77 2.77 -4.49 -3.03
C GLN A 77 2.41 -4.16 -4.48
N SER A 78 1.96 -5.12 -5.29
CA SER A 78 1.70 -4.84 -6.72
C SER A 78 0.43 -4.00 -6.97
N ASN A 79 -0.67 -4.17 -6.24
CA ASN A 79 -1.90 -3.40 -6.52
C ASN A 79 -1.73 -1.87 -6.40
N PRO A 80 -1.26 -1.31 -5.26
CA PRO A 80 -1.07 0.12 -5.15
C PRO A 80 -0.06 0.65 -6.19
N ASN A 81 1.01 -0.09 -6.46
CA ASN A 81 2.03 0.33 -7.42
C ASN A 81 1.56 0.25 -8.89
N ILE A 82 0.66 -0.67 -9.24
CA ILE A 82 0.01 -0.68 -10.56
C ILE A 82 -0.97 0.49 -10.68
N ARG A 83 -1.76 0.77 -9.63
CA ARG A 83 -2.74 1.88 -9.63
C ARG A 83 -2.07 3.25 -9.71
N TYR A 84 -0.98 3.44 -8.97
CA TYR A 84 -0.15 4.64 -8.96
C TYR A 84 1.18 4.34 -9.65
N ARG A 85 1.09 4.02 -10.94
CA ARG A 85 2.21 3.53 -11.77
C ARG A 85 3.45 4.42 -11.79
N ASN A 86 3.29 5.72 -11.63
CA ASN A 86 4.40 6.67 -11.59
C ASN A 86 4.95 6.70 -10.17
N GLY A 87 6.08 6.01 -9.97
CA GLY A 87 6.74 5.95 -8.67
C GLY A 87 7.21 7.32 -8.19
N HIS A 88 6.97 7.62 -6.91
CA HIS A 88 7.40 8.85 -6.24
C HIS A 88 8.22 8.57 -4.98
N SER A 89 8.70 7.34 -4.80
CA SER A 89 9.51 6.95 -3.65
C SER A 89 10.67 6.05 -4.05
N ILE A 90 11.80 6.29 -3.41
CA ILE A 90 13.02 5.51 -3.56
C ILE A 90 13.47 5.08 -2.17
N VAL A 91 13.70 3.78 -1.98
CA VAL A 91 14.00 3.23 -0.66
C VAL A 91 15.18 2.26 -0.71
N PRO A 92 16.27 2.52 0.03
CA PRO A 92 17.31 1.53 0.23
C PRO A 92 16.75 0.28 0.91
N GLY A 93 17.30 -0.88 0.63
CA GLY A 93 16.86 -2.11 1.26
C GLY A 93 17.84 -3.25 1.07
N ILE A 94 17.46 -4.41 1.58
CA ILE A 94 18.22 -5.65 1.41
C ILE A 94 17.36 -6.77 0.87
N VAL A 95 17.97 -7.62 0.02
CA VAL A 95 17.47 -8.97 -0.24
C VAL A 95 18.17 -9.92 0.72
N ARG A 96 17.41 -10.73 1.46
CA ARG A 96 17.99 -11.59 2.50
C ARG A 96 18.90 -12.69 1.93
N ALA A 97 19.91 -13.05 2.71
CA ALA A 97 20.70 -14.25 2.43
C ALA A 97 19.79 -15.49 2.42
N GLY A 98 20.08 -16.44 1.53
CA GLY A 98 19.27 -17.63 1.29
C GLY A 98 18.09 -17.43 0.35
N THR A 99 17.76 -16.19 -0.07
CA THR A 99 16.74 -15.96 -1.09
C THR A 99 17.13 -16.62 -2.42
N LEU A 100 16.17 -17.31 -3.04
CA LEU A 100 16.34 -17.86 -4.37
C LEU A 100 15.96 -16.83 -5.42
N LEU A 101 16.79 -16.75 -6.46
CA LEU A 101 16.60 -15.89 -7.63
C LEU A 101 16.62 -16.76 -8.88
N TYR A 102 15.76 -16.44 -9.84
CA TYR A 102 15.58 -17.23 -11.05
C TYR A 102 15.88 -16.38 -12.29
N HIS A 103 16.57 -16.97 -13.26
CA HIS A 103 16.95 -16.28 -14.48
C HIS A 103 16.86 -17.23 -15.69
N GLY A 104 16.15 -16.78 -16.71
CA GLY A 104 15.98 -17.49 -17.98
C GLY A 104 16.97 -17.00 -19.03
N ARG A 105 17.52 -17.93 -19.82
CA ARG A 105 18.47 -17.66 -20.91
C ARG A 105 18.21 -18.57 -22.11
N ASN A 106 18.73 -18.16 -23.26
CA ASN A 106 18.81 -18.99 -24.46
C ASN A 106 20.12 -19.82 -24.53
N ASP A 107 21.04 -19.63 -23.58
CA ASP A 107 22.33 -20.30 -23.48
C ASP A 107 22.54 -20.87 -22.06
N SER A 108 23.46 -21.84 -21.91
CA SER A 108 23.75 -22.48 -20.62
C SER A 108 24.71 -21.70 -19.74
N ASN A 109 25.19 -20.54 -20.18
CA ASN A 109 26.26 -19.82 -19.51
C ASN A 109 25.73 -19.08 -18.29
N SER A 110 26.58 -18.94 -17.28
CA SER A 110 26.30 -18.00 -16.20
C SER A 110 26.43 -16.58 -16.75
N PRO A 111 25.48 -15.68 -16.42
CA PRO A 111 25.56 -14.29 -16.84
C PRO A 111 26.78 -13.60 -16.23
N THR A 112 27.34 -12.64 -16.96
CA THR A 112 28.55 -11.89 -16.58
C THR A 112 28.36 -10.38 -16.61
N THR A 113 27.28 -9.92 -17.23
CA THR A 113 26.83 -8.52 -17.30
C THR A 113 25.65 -8.30 -16.34
N PRO A 114 25.27 -7.05 -16.05
CA PRO A 114 24.03 -6.80 -15.34
C PRO A 114 22.82 -7.44 -16.03
N GLU A 115 21.93 -8.08 -15.27
CA GLU A 115 20.79 -8.84 -15.81
C GLU A 115 19.57 -8.76 -14.86
N TRP A 116 18.40 -9.14 -15.38
CA TRP A 116 17.14 -9.20 -14.63
C TRP A 116 16.90 -10.60 -14.04
N PHE A 117 16.49 -10.62 -12.78
CA PHE A 117 16.18 -11.82 -12.00
C PHE A 117 14.75 -11.73 -11.48
N ALA A 118 14.06 -12.87 -11.48
CA ALA A 118 12.77 -13.01 -10.85
C ALA A 118 12.91 -13.62 -9.45
N PHE A 119 11.95 -13.29 -8.57
CA PHE A 119 11.77 -13.97 -7.28
C PHE A 119 10.91 -15.23 -7.38
N ASN A 120 10.39 -15.54 -8.57
CA ASN A 120 9.50 -16.65 -8.83
C ASN A 120 9.89 -17.38 -10.12
N THR A 121 9.86 -18.71 -10.08
CA THR A 121 10.13 -19.58 -11.24
C THR A 121 9.19 -19.31 -12.40
N GLU A 122 7.90 -19.06 -12.13
CA GLU A 122 6.88 -18.83 -13.15
C GLU A 122 7.17 -17.58 -14.00
N VAL A 123 7.69 -16.54 -13.37
CA VAL A 123 8.06 -15.28 -14.04
C VAL A 123 9.33 -15.46 -14.87
N SER A 124 10.35 -16.10 -14.30
CA SER A 124 11.60 -16.40 -15.01
C SER A 124 11.38 -17.33 -16.21
N TYR A 125 10.49 -18.32 -16.08
CA TYR A 125 10.09 -19.17 -17.19
C TYR A 125 9.42 -18.39 -18.33
N MET A 126 8.61 -17.36 -18.03
CA MET A 126 8.07 -16.48 -19.07
C MET A 126 9.18 -15.73 -19.81
N PHE A 127 10.18 -15.21 -19.10
CA PHE A 127 11.34 -14.58 -19.73
C PHE A 127 12.15 -15.54 -20.62
N CYS A 128 12.27 -16.83 -20.25
CA CYS A 128 12.82 -17.85 -21.14
C CYS A 128 12.10 -17.87 -22.51
N GLN A 129 10.77 -17.81 -22.52
CA GLN A 129 9.99 -17.86 -23.75
C GLN A 129 10.22 -16.60 -24.61
N VAL A 130 10.32 -15.43 -23.98
CA VAL A 130 10.59 -14.14 -24.66
C VAL A 130 11.99 -14.14 -25.27
N LEU A 131 13.02 -14.53 -24.51
CA LEU A 131 14.42 -14.51 -24.96
C LEU A 131 14.72 -15.56 -26.04
N SER A 132 13.97 -16.67 -26.05
CA SER A 132 14.11 -17.74 -27.05
C SER A 132 13.14 -17.61 -28.24
N ILE A 133 12.43 -16.47 -28.40
CA ILE A 133 11.41 -16.30 -29.45
C ILE A 133 11.93 -16.50 -30.89
N ASN A 134 13.22 -16.25 -31.11
CA ASN A 134 13.90 -16.40 -32.40
C ASN A 134 14.56 -17.77 -32.59
N SER A 135 14.43 -18.69 -31.62
CA SER A 135 15.03 -20.03 -31.64
C SER A 135 14.00 -21.09 -31.23
N PRO A 136 12.88 -21.24 -31.97
CA PRO A 136 11.83 -22.18 -31.63
C PRO A 136 12.37 -23.62 -31.61
N GLY A 137 12.00 -24.39 -30.59
CA GLY A 137 12.44 -25.78 -30.41
C GLY A 137 13.83 -25.95 -29.80
N ALA A 138 14.56 -24.86 -29.52
CA ALA A 138 15.87 -24.92 -28.85
C ALA A 138 15.77 -25.09 -27.32
N GLY A 139 14.57 -25.06 -26.75
CA GLY A 139 14.36 -24.98 -25.31
C GLY A 139 14.85 -23.65 -24.72
N ALA A 140 14.98 -23.61 -23.40
CA ALA A 140 15.63 -22.50 -22.69
C ALA A 140 16.35 -22.99 -21.44
N TRP A 141 17.43 -22.32 -21.06
CA TRP A 141 18.14 -22.61 -19.83
C TRP A 141 17.55 -21.77 -18.69
N HIS A 142 17.14 -22.45 -17.63
CA HIS A 142 16.59 -21.83 -16.45
C HIS A 142 17.55 -22.04 -15.28
N HIS A 143 18.10 -20.94 -14.81
CA HIS A 143 19.08 -20.92 -13.75
C HIS A 143 18.43 -20.53 -12.43
N THR A 144 18.82 -21.23 -11.37
CA THR A 144 18.48 -20.87 -9.98
C THR A 144 19.75 -20.42 -9.29
N PHE A 145 19.69 -19.26 -8.66
CA PHE A 145 20.76 -18.71 -7.85
C PHE A 145 20.29 -18.58 -6.40
N ARG A 146 21.25 -18.66 -5.47
CA ARG A 146 21.03 -18.39 -4.05
C ARG A 146 21.83 -17.16 -3.66
N VAL A 147 21.18 -16.22 -2.99
CA VAL A 147 21.83 -15.07 -2.36
C VAL A 147 22.71 -15.55 -1.21
N THR A 148 24.02 -15.29 -1.25
CA THR A 148 25.00 -15.82 -0.27
C THR A 148 25.22 -14.88 0.91
N ARG A 149 25.04 -13.58 0.71
CA ARG A 149 25.00 -12.52 1.74
C ARG A 149 23.89 -11.53 1.41
N PRO A 150 23.37 -10.74 2.37
CA PRO A 150 22.38 -9.72 2.05
C PRO A 150 22.82 -8.86 0.86
N LEU A 151 21.95 -8.73 -0.15
CA LEU A 151 22.18 -7.86 -1.30
C LEU A 151 21.73 -6.45 -0.94
N ARG A 152 22.60 -5.45 -1.08
CA ARG A 152 22.22 -4.04 -0.92
C ARG A 152 21.51 -3.58 -2.18
N ILE A 153 20.26 -3.17 -2.06
CA ILE A 153 19.45 -2.75 -3.20
C ILE A 153 18.88 -1.35 -3.01
N LEU A 154 18.49 -0.76 -4.13
CA LEU A 154 17.63 0.41 -4.16
C LEU A 154 16.29 0.00 -4.81
N TYR A 155 15.19 0.23 -4.08
CA TYR A 155 13.84 -0.07 -4.54
C TYR A 155 13.18 1.19 -5.11
N PHE A 156 12.57 1.05 -6.28
CA PHE A 156 11.72 2.07 -6.90
C PHE A 156 10.25 1.63 -6.77
N ASP A 157 9.43 2.48 -6.17
CA ASP A 157 7.98 2.27 -6.16
C ASP A 157 7.36 2.59 -7.54
N GLY A 158 6.04 2.42 -7.66
CA GLY A 158 5.33 2.45 -8.92
C GLY A 158 5.54 1.20 -9.76
N ALA A 159 5.02 1.24 -10.99
CA ALA A 159 5.05 0.14 -11.93
C ALA A 159 6.24 0.25 -12.89
N GLY A 160 7.45 0.43 -12.35
CA GLY A 160 8.68 0.69 -13.10
C GLY A 160 9.14 -0.38 -14.10
N ASN A 161 8.47 -1.53 -14.19
CA ASN A 161 8.67 -2.51 -15.26
C ASN A 161 7.66 -2.34 -16.43
N PHE A 162 6.81 -1.31 -16.40
CA PHE A 162 6.09 -0.89 -17.60
C PHE A 162 6.96 0.05 -18.41
N LEU A 163 7.43 -0.44 -19.56
CA LEU A 163 8.33 0.27 -20.47
C LEU A 163 7.61 1.38 -21.23
N LEU A 164 7.24 2.43 -20.49
CA LEU A 164 6.43 3.53 -20.97
C LEU A 164 7.12 4.86 -20.67
N GLY A 165 7.16 5.75 -21.68
CA GLY A 165 7.63 7.13 -21.50
C GLY A 165 6.66 8.02 -20.72
N ASP A 166 5.50 7.48 -20.32
CA ASP A 166 4.43 8.21 -19.66
C ASP A 166 4.49 8.18 -18.12
N GLY A 167 5.62 7.77 -17.54
CA GLY A 167 5.94 8.03 -16.12
C GLY A 167 6.47 6.91 -15.25
N PRO A 168 6.19 5.62 -15.52
CA PRO A 168 6.64 4.55 -14.62
C PRO A 168 8.17 4.47 -14.45
N LEU A 169 8.93 4.98 -15.42
CA LEU A 169 10.39 4.98 -15.42
C LEU A 169 11.02 6.26 -14.84
N ASP A 170 10.24 7.30 -14.55
CA ASP A 170 10.74 8.64 -14.23
C ASP A 170 11.80 8.65 -13.09
N SER A 171 11.55 7.89 -12.00
CA SER A 171 12.45 7.85 -10.83
C SER A 171 13.76 7.09 -11.13
N GLN A 172 13.68 6.03 -11.93
CA GLN A 172 14.84 5.28 -12.40
C GLN A 172 15.69 6.14 -13.34
N ASP A 173 15.05 6.92 -14.21
CA ASP A 173 15.74 7.79 -15.16
C ASP A 173 16.50 8.91 -14.43
N ILE A 174 15.91 9.51 -13.40
CA ILE A 174 16.59 10.49 -12.54
C ILE A 174 17.86 9.90 -11.91
N VAL A 175 17.86 8.62 -11.50
CA VAL A 175 19.05 7.95 -10.94
C VAL A 175 20.05 7.54 -12.01
N ALA A 176 19.59 7.08 -13.17
CA ALA A 176 20.45 6.61 -14.27
C ALA A 176 21.13 7.76 -15.04
N TRP A 177 20.36 8.77 -15.46
CA TRP A 177 20.82 9.86 -16.33
C TRP A 177 20.84 11.24 -15.67
N GLY A 178 20.20 11.41 -14.51
CA GLY A 178 20.07 12.74 -13.89
C GLY A 178 19.05 13.64 -14.58
N GLU A 179 18.13 13.03 -15.34
CA GLU A 179 17.01 13.68 -16.03
C GLU A 179 15.93 12.61 -16.30
N VAL A 180 14.67 13.03 -16.46
CA VAL A 180 13.59 12.14 -16.90
C VAL A 180 13.69 11.94 -18.40
N MET A 181 13.74 10.70 -18.90
CA MET A 181 14.06 10.38 -20.29
C MET A 181 12.94 9.59 -21.00
N PRO A 182 11.79 10.21 -21.33
CA PRO A 182 10.63 9.52 -21.91
C PRO A 182 10.95 8.73 -23.20
N ASN A 183 11.89 9.24 -24.00
CA ASN A 183 12.29 8.64 -25.28
C ASN A 183 13.16 7.38 -25.12
N LEU A 184 13.67 7.12 -23.91
CA LEU A 184 14.52 5.97 -23.61
C LEU A 184 13.74 4.84 -22.94
N ALA A 185 12.40 4.84 -23.00
CA ALA A 185 11.56 3.85 -22.31
C ALA A 185 11.95 2.38 -22.61
N PHE A 186 12.39 2.09 -23.83
CA PHE A 186 12.85 0.75 -24.25
C PHE A 186 14.37 0.52 -24.13
N ALA A 187 15.15 1.50 -23.69
CA ALA A 187 16.62 1.42 -23.54
C ALA A 187 17.05 0.67 -22.27
N GLU A 188 16.46 -0.51 -22.02
CA GLU A 188 16.60 -1.27 -20.77
C GLU A 188 18.03 -1.72 -20.48
N ALA A 189 18.76 -2.20 -21.50
CA ALA A 189 20.17 -2.56 -21.36
C ALA A 189 21.05 -1.36 -20.94
N GLU A 190 20.84 -0.19 -21.57
CA GLU A 190 21.58 1.03 -21.19
C GLU A 190 21.20 1.49 -19.78
N ARG A 191 19.92 1.40 -19.41
CA ARG A 191 19.42 1.79 -18.08
C ARG A 191 20.06 1.00 -16.97
N ILE A 192 20.04 -0.34 -17.06
CA ILE A 192 20.63 -1.17 -16.01
C ILE A 192 22.14 -0.93 -15.92
N GLU A 193 22.84 -0.73 -17.04
CA GLU A 193 24.26 -0.37 -17.03
C GLU A 193 24.52 0.95 -16.32
N LYS A 194 23.72 1.99 -16.59
CA LYS A 194 23.83 3.31 -15.96
C LYS A 194 23.51 3.27 -14.47
N LEU A 195 22.44 2.58 -14.09
CA LEU A 195 22.10 2.35 -12.69
C LEU A 195 23.23 1.62 -11.95
N CYS A 196 23.77 0.54 -12.54
CA CYS A 196 24.86 -0.22 -11.94
C CYS A 196 26.18 0.56 -11.90
N GLU A 197 26.48 1.38 -12.91
CA GLU A 197 27.62 2.30 -12.91
C GLU A 197 27.53 3.28 -11.74
N TRP A 198 26.35 3.90 -11.57
CA TRP A 198 26.08 4.82 -10.47
C TRP A 198 26.18 4.12 -9.11
N GLY A 199 25.46 3.00 -8.95
CA GLY A 199 25.31 2.24 -7.70
C GLY A 199 26.60 1.61 -7.18
N ARG A 200 27.54 1.25 -8.07
CA ARG A 200 28.82 0.62 -7.71
C ARG A 200 29.62 1.42 -6.69
N ARG A 201 29.60 2.75 -6.79
CA ARG A 201 30.35 3.66 -5.90
C ARG A 201 29.86 3.63 -4.46
N MET A 202 28.62 3.20 -4.24
CA MET A 202 27.96 3.11 -2.93
C MET A 202 27.80 1.65 -2.46
N GLY A 203 28.37 0.69 -3.20
CA GLY A 203 28.28 -0.73 -2.83
C GLY A 203 26.91 -1.36 -3.04
N LEU A 204 26.08 -0.82 -3.94
CA LEU A 204 24.83 -1.47 -4.33
C LEU A 204 25.11 -2.73 -5.15
N ASP A 205 24.40 -3.81 -4.82
CA ASP A 205 24.40 -5.07 -5.56
C ASP A 205 23.36 -5.07 -6.68
N GLY A 206 22.29 -4.29 -6.55
CA GLY A 206 21.23 -4.21 -7.56
C GLY A 206 20.10 -3.24 -7.25
N PHE A 207 19.05 -3.33 -8.05
CA PHE A 207 17.87 -2.46 -7.98
C PHE A 207 16.61 -3.30 -8.11
N ILE A 208 15.55 -2.91 -7.42
CA ILE A 208 14.25 -3.60 -7.50
C ILE A 208 13.21 -2.64 -8.02
N ARG A 209 12.39 -3.11 -8.95
CA ARG A 209 11.20 -2.44 -9.44
C ARG A 209 10.10 -3.47 -9.68
N MET A 210 8.89 -3.01 -9.94
CA MET A 210 7.75 -3.91 -10.14
C MET A 210 6.83 -3.50 -11.26
N ALA A 211 5.93 -4.41 -11.60
CA ALA A 211 4.72 -4.21 -12.36
C ALA A 211 3.67 -5.17 -11.79
N VAL A 212 3.13 -6.09 -12.60
CA VAL A 212 2.37 -7.24 -12.14
C VAL A 212 3.18 -8.09 -11.16
N VAL A 213 4.50 -8.20 -11.39
CA VAL A 213 5.46 -8.92 -10.54
C VAL A 213 6.69 -8.05 -10.27
N SER A 214 7.47 -8.41 -9.26
CA SER A 214 8.73 -7.72 -8.95
C SER A 214 9.91 -8.39 -9.66
N GLU A 215 10.90 -7.58 -10.03
CA GLU A 215 12.15 -8.05 -10.60
C GLU A 215 13.35 -7.36 -9.95
N LEU A 216 14.47 -8.08 -9.91
CA LEU A 216 15.76 -7.62 -9.43
C LEU A 216 16.70 -7.41 -10.61
N MET A 217 17.10 -6.16 -10.84
CA MET A 217 18.20 -5.79 -11.72
C MET A 217 19.51 -5.98 -10.97
N LEU A 218 20.21 -7.10 -11.19
CA LEU A 218 21.42 -7.47 -10.47
C LEU A 218 22.66 -6.95 -11.21
N CYS A 219 23.54 -6.23 -10.53
CA CYS A 219 24.69 -5.58 -11.14
C CYS A 219 25.94 -6.46 -11.24
N ASN A 220 26.09 -7.42 -10.33
CA ASN A 220 27.22 -8.35 -10.33
C ASN A 220 26.89 -9.64 -9.56
N TYR A 221 27.70 -10.67 -9.75
CA TYR A 221 27.44 -12.03 -9.26
C TYR A 221 28.25 -12.44 -8.03
N ARG A 222 28.93 -11.51 -7.35
CA ARG A 222 29.81 -11.85 -6.22
C ARG A 222 29.07 -12.35 -4.99
N SER A 223 27.79 -12.00 -4.89
CA SER A 223 26.93 -12.20 -3.71
C SER A 223 25.81 -13.21 -3.98
N VAL A 224 25.91 -13.93 -5.09
CA VAL A 224 25.00 -15.01 -5.47
C VAL A 224 25.83 -16.20 -5.94
N GLU A 225 25.30 -17.40 -5.79
CA GLU A 225 25.90 -18.61 -6.34
C GLU A 225 24.87 -19.39 -7.15
N ALA A 226 25.31 -20.03 -8.22
CA ALA A 226 24.45 -20.89 -9.01
C ALA A 226 24.13 -22.17 -8.23
N VAL A 227 22.85 -22.46 -8.04
CA VAL A 227 22.34 -23.66 -7.37
C VAL A 227 21.99 -24.73 -8.39
N SER A 228 21.35 -24.34 -9.49
CA SER A 228 20.95 -25.27 -10.55
C SER A 228 20.89 -24.58 -11.90
N SER A 229 21.13 -25.34 -12.96
CA SER A 229 20.94 -24.93 -14.34
C SER A 229 20.23 -26.08 -15.06
N VAL A 230 19.02 -25.84 -15.54
CA VAL A 230 18.20 -26.86 -16.19
C VAL A 230 17.78 -26.40 -17.59
N HIS A 231 17.82 -27.32 -18.55
CA HIS A 231 17.35 -27.06 -19.91
C HIS A 231 15.88 -27.48 -19.99
N LEU A 232 15.00 -26.49 -20.13
CA LEU A 232 13.56 -26.65 -20.13
C LEU A 232 13.02 -26.67 -21.56
N GLU A 233 12.03 -27.54 -21.79
CA GLU A 233 11.11 -27.39 -22.91
C GLU A 233 10.32 -26.09 -22.72
N ILE A 234 10.17 -25.32 -23.80
CA ILE A 234 9.39 -24.08 -23.78
C ILE A 234 8.27 -24.14 -24.80
N THR A 235 7.09 -23.64 -24.43
CA THR A 235 6.03 -23.41 -25.39
C THR A 235 6.34 -22.13 -26.18
N PRO A 236 6.36 -22.16 -27.53
CA PRO A 236 6.59 -20.97 -28.33
C PRO A 236 5.56 -19.88 -28.04
N LEU A 237 6.02 -18.63 -27.92
CA LEU A 237 5.11 -17.49 -27.83
C LEU A 237 4.38 -17.24 -29.14
N PRO A 238 3.13 -16.73 -29.09
CA PRO A 238 2.41 -16.34 -30.29
C PRO A 238 3.15 -15.30 -31.14
N PRO A 239 2.90 -15.24 -32.47
CA PRO A 239 3.64 -14.35 -33.39
C PRO A 239 3.60 -12.85 -33.06
N TYR A 240 2.53 -12.36 -32.42
CA TYR A 240 2.39 -10.94 -32.07
C TYR A 240 3.48 -10.45 -31.10
N TRP A 241 4.13 -11.35 -30.36
CA TRP A 241 5.28 -11.00 -29.52
C TRP A 241 6.50 -10.50 -30.31
N LYS A 242 6.59 -10.86 -31.60
CA LYS A 242 7.71 -10.43 -32.45
C LYS A 242 7.63 -8.96 -32.84
N THR A 243 6.51 -8.28 -32.65
CA THR A 243 6.29 -6.89 -33.08
C THR A 243 6.39 -5.87 -31.93
N ILE A 244 6.32 -6.32 -30.67
CA ILE A 244 6.37 -5.44 -29.50
C ILE A 244 7.68 -4.64 -29.48
N GLY A 245 7.56 -3.32 -29.29
CA GLY A 245 8.72 -2.41 -29.20
C GLY A 245 9.47 -2.20 -30.52
N LYS A 246 8.93 -2.69 -31.67
CA LYS A 246 9.51 -2.46 -33.01
C LYS A 246 8.85 -1.32 -33.78
N GLU A 247 7.89 -0.60 -33.19
CA GLU A 247 7.30 0.57 -33.82
C GLU A 247 8.34 1.71 -33.89
N PRO A 248 8.62 2.26 -35.09
CA PRO A 248 9.65 3.27 -35.30
C PRO A 248 9.26 4.67 -34.83
N GLU A 249 7.96 4.92 -34.62
CA GLU A 249 7.45 6.18 -34.07
C GLU A 249 7.00 5.90 -32.65
N LEU A 250 7.48 6.68 -31.67
CA LEU A 250 7.00 6.70 -30.29
C LEU A 250 5.53 7.12 -30.29
N PRO A 251 4.52 6.23 -30.21
CA PRO A 251 3.28 6.74 -29.69
C PRO A 251 3.53 6.89 -28.19
N ARG A 252 2.97 7.93 -27.56
CA ARG A 252 2.93 7.99 -26.10
C ARG A 252 2.28 6.73 -25.49
N PHE A 253 1.62 5.92 -26.32
CA PHE A 253 0.82 4.75 -25.98
C PHE A 253 0.88 3.71 -27.13
N PRO A 254 1.60 2.60 -27.00
CA PRO A 254 1.64 1.57 -28.04
C PRO A 254 0.22 1.10 -28.39
N THR A 255 -0.15 1.12 -29.67
CA THR A 255 -1.46 0.60 -30.13
C THR A 255 -1.54 -0.92 -30.02
N ASP A 256 -0.37 -1.57 -29.97
CA ASP A 256 -0.21 -2.99 -29.79
C ASP A 256 -0.42 -3.37 -28.32
N THR A 257 -1.41 -4.22 -28.09
CA THR A 257 -1.72 -4.78 -26.77
C THR A 257 -1.44 -6.27 -26.80
N ILE A 258 -1.18 -6.83 -25.63
CA ILE A 258 -0.84 -8.24 -25.44
C ILE A 258 -2.08 -8.94 -24.91
N PRO A 259 -2.75 -9.81 -25.71
CA PRO A 259 -3.85 -10.61 -25.20
C PRO A 259 -3.40 -11.45 -24.01
N ILE A 260 -4.18 -11.42 -22.91
CA ILE A 260 -3.96 -12.34 -21.80
C ILE A 260 -4.23 -13.75 -22.31
N ASP A 261 -3.17 -14.55 -22.38
CA ASP A 261 -3.20 -15.95 -22.78
C ASP A 261 -2.77 -16.86 -21.62
N THR A 262 -2.58 -18.15 -21.92
CA THR A 262 -2.15 -19.14 -20.92
C THR A 262 -0.79 -18.84 -20.30
N ASN A 263 0.10 -18.13 -20.99
CA ASN A 263 1.39 -17.73 -20.43
C ASN A 263 1.19 -16.55 -19.45
N PHE A 264 0.40 -15.54 -19.84
CA PHE A 264 0.21 -14.32 -19.03
C PHE A 264 -0.68 -14.50 -17.83
N ILE A 265 -1.69 -15.36 -17.91
CA ILE A 265 -2.54 -15.66 -16.76
C ILE A 265 -1.70 -16.19 -15.58
N GLY A 266 -0.61 -16.91 -15.86
CA GLY A 266 0.34 -17.39 -14.84
C GLY A 266 1.11 -16.26 -14.16
N MET A 267 1.56 -15.26 -14.94
CA MET A 267 2.23 -14.07 -14.41
C MET A 267 1.29 -13.25 -13.52
N ILE A 268 0.04 -13.04 -13.94
CA ILE A 268 -0.96 -12.31 -13.15
C ILE A 268 -1.27 -13.07 -11.86
N LYS A 269 -1.51 -14.38 -11.94
CA LYS A 269 -1.69 -15.22 -10.74
C LYS A 269 -0.51 -15.15 -9.78
N THR A 270 0.71 -15.06 -10.30
CA THR A 270 1.92 -14.90 -9.48
C THR A 270 1.95 -13.53 -8.81
N GLY A 271 1.63 -12.47 -9.56
CA GLY A 271 1.53 -11.09 -9.05
C GLY A 271 0.51 -10.91 -7.94
N LEU A 272 -0.60 -11.65 -7.99
CA LEU A 272 -1.63 -11.65 -6.94
C LEU A 272 -1.10 -12.13 -5.58
N ARG A 273 -0.03 -12.92 -5.54
CA ARG A 273 0.59 -13.38 -4.28
C ARG A 273 1.24 -12.23 -3.51
N THR A 274 1.58 -11.13 -4.19
CA THR A 274 2.19 -9.93 -3.61
C THR A 274 1.32 -8.68 -3.85
N ALA A 275 0.03 -8.85 -4.15
CA ALA A 275 -0.88 -7.74 -4.48
C ALA A 275 -1.14 -6.78 -3.32
N GLN A 276 -1.15 -7.32 -2.10
CA GLN A 276 -1.44 -6.60 -0.87
C GLN A 276 -0.33 -6.88 0.16
N TYR A 277 -0.35 -6.16 1.28
CA TYR A 277 0.57 -6.36 2.40
C TYR A 277 0.63 -7.84 2.82
N PRO A 278 1.83 -8.44 3.06
CA PRO A 278 3.15 -7.80 3.18
C PRO A 278 3.93 -7.61 1.87
N GLY A 279 3.34 -7.90 0.71
CA GLY A 279 4.03 -7.76 -0.57
C GLY A 279 5.22 -8.73 -0.72
N LEU A 280 6.30 -8.27 -1.39
CA LEU A 280 7.52 -9.05 -1.64
C LEU A 280 8.36 -9.29 -0.36
N SER A 281 8.00 -10.30 0.42
CA SER A 281 8.61 -10.60 1.73
C SER A 281 10.10 -11.01 1.77
N PRO A 282 10.77 -11.47 0.68
CA PRO A 282 12.22 -11.67 0.69
C PRO A 282 13.02 -10.36 0.85
N VAL A 283 12.40 -9.22 0.53
CA VAL A 283 13.00 -7.90 0.57
C VAL A 283 12.61 -7.20 1.86
N ARG A 284 13.57 -6.50 2.46
CA ARG A 284 13.35 -5.62 3.61
C ARG A 284 13.84 -4.22 3.24
N LEU A 285 12.95 -3.24 3.35
CA LEU A 285 13.27 -1.84 3.07
C LEU A 285 13.66 -1.12 4.35
N ASP A 286 14.62 -0.19 4.23
CA ASP A 286 15.09 0.66 5.30
C ASP A 286 14.44 2.04 5.19
N LEU A 287 13.29 2.18 5.84
CA LEU A 287 12.50 3.41 5.80
C LEU A 287 13.15 4.56 6.58
N THR A 288 14.20 4.31 7.37
CA THR A 288 14.98 5.39 8.01
C THR A 288 15.75 6.23 6.97
N ARG A 289 15.84 5.73 5.73
CA ARG A 289 16.44 6.40 4.57
C ARG A 289 15.44 6.53 3.40
N PHE A 290 14.14 6.55 3.69
CA PHE A 290 13.07 6.74 2.72
C PHE A 290 13.18 8.10 2.00
N VAL A 291 13.19 8.09 0.67
CA VAL A 291 13.19 9.30 -0.17
C VAL A 291 11.86 9.40 -0.87
N SER A 292 11.19 10.56 -0.77
CA SER A 292 9.95 10.83 -1.47
C SER A 292 10.05 12.06 -2.35
N PHE A 293 9.52 11.97 -3.56
CA PHE A 293 9.29 13.11 -4.46
C PHE A 293 8.06 13.95 -4.05
N TYR A 294 7.41 13.60 -2.93
CA TYR A 294 6.41 14.40 -2.26
C TYR A 294 6.97 15.26 -1.12
N ASP A 295 8.25 15.08 -0.77
CA ASP A 295 8.95 15.92 0.21
C ASP A 295 9.18 17.33 -0.37
N LEU A 296 8.51 18.32 0.21
CA LEU A 296 8.59 19.72 -0.24
C LEU A 296 9.94 20.37 0.09
N ASP A 297 10.68 19.86 1.07
CA ASP A 297 12.03 20.35 1.39
C ASP A 297 13.04 19.82 0.39
N LEU A 298 12.83 18.60 -0.12
CA LEU A 298 13.72 17.97 -1.08
C LEU A 298 13.42 18.37 -2.53
N VAL A 299 12.14 18.44 -2.91
CA VAL A 299 11.69 18.66 -4.30
C VAL A 299 10.51 19.65 -4.44
N PRO A 300 10.68 20.91 -4.00
CA PRO A 300 9.61 21.90 -4.08
C PRO A 300 9.08 22.16 -5.49
N SER A 301 9.90 22.00 -6.55
CA SER A 301 9.49 22.26 -7.94
C SER A 301 8.31 21.39 -8.40
N LEU A 302 8.19 20.17 -7.87
CA LEU A 302 7.13 19.25 -8.23
C LEU A 302 5.75 19.64 -7.70
N ALA A 303 5.67 20.52 -6.69
CA ALA A 303 4.39 21.03 -6.20
C ALA A 303 3.57 21.68 -7.31
N LYS A 304 4.21 22.51 -8.15
CA LYS A 304 3.55 23.15 -9.30
C LYS A 304 3.21 22.14 -10.39
N VAL A 305 4.07 21.14 -10.61
CA VAL A 305 3.89 20.11 -11.65
C VAL A 305 2.65 19.25 -11.39
N ARG A 306 2.35 18.96 -10.11
CA ARG A 306 1.21 18.14 -9.69
C ARG A 306 -0.07 18.91 -9.37
N SER A 307 0.00 20.24 -9.26
CA SER A 307 -1.17 21.07 -8.95
C SER A 307 -2.34 20.80 -9.90
N GLY A 308 -3.54 20.59 -9.35
CA GLY A 308 -4.78 20.34 -10.10
C GLY A 308 -4.85 18.98 -10.80
N LYS A 309 -3.92 18.06 -10.51
CA LYS A 309 -3.90 16.70 -11.04
C LYS A 309 -4.27 15.70 -9.96
N ARG A 310 -4.84 14.56 -10.38
CA ARG A 310 -5.06 13.42 -9.49
C ARG A 310 -3.76 12.65 -9.28
N ARG A 311 -3.63 11.91 -8.17
CA ARG A 311 -2.37 11.24 -7.77
C ARG A 311 -1.74 10.37 -8.86
N TRP A 312 -2.53 9.59 -9.58
CA TRP A 312 -2.05 8.72 -10.66
C TRP A 312 -1.57 9.46 -11.93
N GLN A 313 -1.84 10.77 -12.02
CA GLN A 313 -1.33 11.65 -13.07
C GLN A 313 -0.06 12.40 -12.63
N HIS A 314 0.36 12.24 -11.37
CA HIS A 314 1.61 12.84 -10.89
C HIS A 314 2.79 12.24 -11.65
N ARG A 315 3.76 13.08 -11.98
CA ARG A 315 4.94 12.78 -12.79
C ARG A 315 6.13 13.49 -12.19
N LEU A 316 7.33 12.95 -12.40
CA LEU A 316 8.56 13.66 -12.10
C LEU A 316 9.04 14.49 -13.31
N LEU A 317 8.48 14.24 -14.50
CA LEU A 317 8.72 15.07 -15.67
C LEU A 317 8.34 16.54 -15.39
N GLY A 318 9.32 17.44 -15.50
CA GLY A 318 9.18 18.85 -15.14
C GLY A 318 9.81 19.23 -13.79
N ILE A 319 10.47 18.28 -13.10
CA ILE A 319 11.32 18.56 -11.94
C ILE A 319 12.48 19.50 -12.30
N ASP A 320 12.81 20.42 -11.39
CA ASP A 320 13.95 21.32 -11.58
C ASP A 320 15.29 20.59 -11.46
N LYS A 321 16.29 21.05 -12.21
CA LYS A 321 17.65 20.46 -12.20
C LYS A 321 18.31 20.50 -10.83
N GLU A 322 18.05 21.55 -10.04
CA GLU A 322 18.59 21.67 -8.68
C GLU A 322 17.93 20.69 -7.70
N ASP A 323 16.64 20.39 -7.88
CA ASP A 323 15.94 19.39 -7.09
C ASP A 323 16.43 17.97 -7.46
N ILE A 324 16.67 17.69 -8.74
CA ILE A 324 17.34 16.44 -9.15
C ILE A 324 18.70 16.27 -8.47
N LYS A 325 19.54 17.32 -8.47
CA LYS A 325 20.84 17.30 -7.80
C LYS A 325 20.69 17.05 -6.30
N ARG A 326 19.70 17.68 -5.64
CA ARG A 326 19.44 17.51 -4.20
C ARG A 326 19.02 16.09 -3.87
N VAL A 327 18.07 15.51 -4.61
CA VAL A 327 17.63 14.11 -4.45
C VAL A 327 18.79 13.15 -4.63
N ARG A 328 19.55 13.30 -5.73
CA ARG A 328 20.69 12.42 -6.01
C ARG A 328 21.78 12.54 -4.96
N GLY A 329 22.12 13.76 -4.54
CA GLY A 329 23.10 14.00 -3.48
C GLY A 329 22.68 13.40 -2.14
N TYR A 330 21.41 13.57 -1.77
CA TYR A 330 20.85 12.96 -0.56
C TYR A 330 20.91 11.43 -0.62
N LEU A 331 20.50 10.82 -1.74
CA LEU A 331 20.61 9.37 -1.95
C LEU A 331 22.06 8.90 -1.82
N GLU A 332 23.00 9.57 -2.49
CA GLU A 332 24.43 9.22 -2.42
C GLU A 332 24.94 9.27 -0.97
N GLU A 333 24.61 10.31 -0.20
CA GLU A 333 24.96 10.44 1.22
C GLU A 333 24.40 9.28 2.07
N GLN A 334 23.12 8.94 1.87
CA GLN A 334 22.45 7.87 2.62
C GLN A 334 23.00 6.47 2.28
N LEU A 335 23.49 6.27 1.05
CA LEU A 335 23.94 4.97 0.55
C LEU A 335 25.42 4.68 0.87
N VAL A 336 26.27 5.71 1.06
CA VAL A 336 27.67 5.50 1.50
C VAL A 336 27.81 5.20 3.00
N ASN A 337 26.73 5.33 3.78
CA ASN A 337 26.74 5.11 5.22
C ASN A 337 26.76 3.60 5.58
N GLU A 338 27.95 3.04 5.75
CA GLU A 338 28.15 1.62 6.10
C GLU A 338 27.45 1.20 7.40
N LYS A 339 27.39 2.09 8.41
CA LYS A 339 26.70 1.79 9.67
C LYS A 339 25.19 1.64 9.46
N ALA A 340 24.60 2.35 8.51
CA ALA A 340 23.19 2.18 8.18
C ALA A 340 22.93 0.80 7.55
N TRP A 341 23.82 0.34 6.66
CA TRP A 341 23.73 -1.01 6.10
C TRP A 341 23.85 -2.11 7.15
N LEU A 342 24.81 -2.00 8.07
CA LEU A 342 24.97 -2.97 9.15
C LEU A 342 23.71 -3.06 10.04
N ARG A 343 23.08 -1.92 10.36
CA ARG A 343 21.81 -1.90 11.11
C ARG A 343 20.66 -2.55 10.33
N ALA A 344 20.54 -2.24 9.04
CA ALA A 344 19.52 -2.81 8.17
C ALA A 344 19.65 -4.34 8.07
N GLU A 345 20.89 -4.85 8.00
CA GLU A 345 21.25 -6.28 8.00
C GLU A 345 21.00 -6.95 9.36
N ALA A 346 21.26 -6.25 10.47
CA ALA A 346 21.10 -6.76 11.85
C ALA A 346 19.66 -6.65 12.41
N TRP A 347 18.75 -5.98 11.69
CA TRP A 347 17.38 -5.69 12.14
C TRP A 347 17.30 -4.80 13.39
N GLU A 348 18.19 -3.81 13.46
CA GLU A 348 18.29 -2.90 14.61
C GLU A 348 17.54 -1.57 14.37
N ASP A 349 16.41 -1.61 13.65
CA ASP A 349 15.58 -0.41 13.50
C ASP A 349 14.91 -0.07 14.83
N THR A 350 14.93 1.20 15.20
CA THR A 350 14.23 1.68 16.39
C THR A 350 12.71 1.65 16.23
N ILE A 351 12.21 1.82 15.00
CA ILE A 351 10.79 1.80 14.65
C ILE A 351 10.63 0.96 13.38
N ASP A 352 9.77 -0.05 13.43
CA ASP A 352 9.30 -0.72 12.22
C ASP A 352 8.23 0.14 11.54
N TRP A 353 8.68 1.05 10.67
CA TRP A 353 7.82 1.99 9.96
C TRP A 353 6.80 1.31 9.06
N MET A 354 7.16 0.19 8.43
CA MET A 354 6.21 -0.57 7.60
C MET A 354 5.09 -1.13 8.47
N ALA A 355 5.42 -1.80 9.58
CA ALA A 355 4.42 -2.32 10.50
C ALA A 355 3.55 -1.19 11.10
N LEU A 356 4.15 -0.06 11.47
CA LEU A 356 3.45 1.11 12.00
C LEU A 356 2.42 1.65 11.01
N LEU A 357 2.81 1.91 9.76
CA LEU A 357 1.91 2.39 8.70
C LEU A 357 0.74 1.42 8.49
N HIS A 358 1.02 0.12 8.47
CA HIS A 358 -0.01 -0.90 8.30
C HIS A 358 -0.94 -1.04 9.51
N SER A 359 -0.44 -0.82 10.74
CA SER A 359 -1.29 -0.81 11.94
C SER A 359 -2.35 0.31 11.92
N ILE A 360 -2.16 1.35 11.10
CA ILE A 360 -3.15 2.40 10.84
C ILE A 360 -4.08 2.02 9.70
N VAL A 361 -3.57 1.41 8.61
CA VAL A 361 -4.42 1.03 7.47
C VAL A 361 -5.35 -0.13 7.81
N GLU A 362 -4.87 -1.13 8.53
CA GLU A 362 -5.57 -2.40 8.79
C GLU A 362 -6.91 -2.23 9.53
N PRO A 363 -7.00 -1.54 10.69
CA PRO A 363 -8.27 -1.44 11.42
C PRO A 363 -9.31 -0.55 10.73
N TYR A 364 -8.90 0.41 9.89
CA TYR A 364 -9.83 1.35 9.26
C TYR A 364 -10.15 1.00 7.81
N GLY A 365 -9.24 0.33 7.09
CA GLY A 365 -9.37 0.09 5.65
C GLY A 365 -10.64 -0.69 5.29
N GLU A 366 -10.85 -1.85 5.93
CA GLU A 366 -12.02 -2.70 5.72
C GLU A 366 -13.29 -2.08 6.30
N TYR A 367 -13.24 -1.52 7.51
CA TYR A 367 -14.39 -0.86 8.13
C TYR A 367 -14.93 0.29 7.29
N LEU A 368 -14.07 1.19 6.80
CA LEU A 368 -14.48 2.30 5.94
C LEU A 368 -15.02 1.81 4.59
N GLU A 369 -14.55 0.65 4.11
CA GLU A 369 -15.08 0.01 2.91
C GLU A 369 -16.51 -0.54 3.14
N ASP A 370 -16.74 -1.21 4.26
CA ASP A 370 -18.07 -1.72 4.64
C ASP A 370 -19.07 -0.60 4.87
N ILE A 371 -18.66 0.44 5.60
CA ILE A 371 -19.45 1.66 5.82
C ILE A 371 -19.79 2.31 4.46
N TRP A 372 -18.82 2.40 3.55
CA TRP A 372 -19.04 2.96 2.22
C TRP A 372 -20.09 2.17 1.42
N ASN A 373 -20.02 0.83 1.46
CA ASN A 373 -20.99 -0.04 0.79
C ASN A 373 -22.40 0.18 1.34
N LEU A 374 -22.54 0.34 2.66
CA LEU A 374 -23.82 0.66 3.29
C LEU A 374 -24.33 2.02 2.81
N VAL A 375 -23.56 3.11 2.92
CA VAL A 375 -24.07 4.45 2.56
C VAL A 375 -24.31 4.63 1.06
N SER A 376 -23.65 3.84 0.21
CA SER A 376 -23.79 3.92 -1.26
C SER A 376 -24.96 3.09 -1.82
N THR A 377 -25.51 2.18 -1.03
CA THR A 377 -26.61 1.31 -1.49
C THR A 377 -27.92 2.11 -1.55
N THR A 378 -28.61 2.08 -2.70
CA THR A 378 -29.91 2.75 -2.87
C THR A 378 -31.05 1.89 -2.32
N THR A 379 -31.85 2.45 -1.42
CA THR A 379 -32.98 1.76 -0.77
C THR A 379 -34.24 2.62 -0.83
N ASN A 380 -35.36 2.06 -1.29
CA ASN A 380 -36.61 2.80 -1.53
C ASN A 380 -37.70 2.60 -0.45
N LYS A 381 -37.38 1.93 0.68
CA LYS A 381 -38.35 1.64 1.76
C LYS A 381 -37.88 2.27 3.07
N ASP A 382 -38.74 3.05 3.73
CA ASP A 382 -38.41 3.81 4.95
C ASP A 382 -37.84 2.94 6.09
N GLN A 383 -38.44 1.77 6.36
CA GLN A 383 -37.91 0.85 7.38
C GLN A 383 -36.51 0.32 7.04
N ALA A 384 -36.23 0.10 5.76
CA ALA A 384 -34.93 -0.37 5.31
C ALA A 384 -33.89 0.77 5.36
N LEU A 385 -34.29 2.02 5.10
CA LEU A 385 -33.44 3.21 5.28
C LEU A 385 -33.05 3.42 6.75
N VAL A 386 -34.01 3.31 7.67
CA VAL A 386 -33.74 3.40 9.11
C VAL A 386 -32.75 2.31 9.55
N LYS A 387 -32.93 1.07 9.08
CA LYS A 387 -32.00 -0.03 9.40
C LYS A 387 -30.60 0.23 8.82
N GLN A 388 -30.51 0.73 7.59
CA GLN A 388 -29.26 1.10 6.94
C GLN A 388 -28.50 2.20 7.70
N VAL A 389 -29.20 3.21 8.23
CA VAL A 389 -28.62 4.23 9.13
C VAL A 389 -28.06 3.59 10.40
N GLN A 390 -28.84 2.72 11.06
CA GLN A 390 -28.42 2.05 12.29
C GLN A 390 -27.19 1.16 12.07
N ASP A 391 -27.16 0.39 10.99
CA ASP A 391 -26.03 -0.49 10.66
C ASP A 391 -24.77 0.31 10.33
N THR A 392 -24.92 1.41 9.57
CA THR A 392 -23.82 2.34 9.26
C THR A 392 -23.24 2.94 10.55
N PHE A 393 -24.12 3.44 11.43
CA PHE A 393 -23.69 4.04 12.68
C PHE A 393 -23.01 3.04 13.62
N GLN A 394 -23.48 1.79 13.67
CA GLN A 394 -22.86 0.76 14.49
C GLN A 394 -21.39 0.53 14.11
N LEU A 395 -21.06 0.53 12.81
CA LEU A 395 -19.69 0.39 12.33
C LEU A 395 -18.86 1.63 12.67
N ILE A 396 -19.41 2.83 12.48
CA ILE A 396 -18.75 4.10 12.83
C ILE A 396 -18.49 4.19 14.35
N GLU A 397 -19.47 3.85 15.18
CA GLU A 397 -19.34 3.83 16.64
C GLU A 397 -18.28 2.82 17.07
N SER A 398 -18.15 1.69 16.37
CA SER A 398 -17.09 0.71 16.65
C SER A 398 -15.68 1.29 16.42
N LEU A 399 -15.50 2.13 15.39
CA LEU A 399 -14.23 2.83 15.12
C LEU A 399 -13.95 3.96 16.12
N ALA A 400 -14.98 4.71 16.53
CA ALA A 400 -14.83 5.84 17.44
C ALA A 400 -14.64 5.40 18.91
N ARG A 401 -15.31 4.31 19.32
CA ARG A 401 -15.43 3.87 20.71
C ARG A 401 -14.12 3.75 21.49
N PRO A 402 -13.00 3.24 20.93
CA PRO A 402 -11.73 3.16 21.66
C PRO A 402 -11.20 4.51 22.16
N PHE A 403 -11.65 5.62 21.56
CA PHE A 403 -11.18 6.98 21.84
C PHE A 403 -12.21 7.83 22.60
N VAL A 404 -13.38 7.26 22.90
CA VAL A 404 -14.45 7.96 23.64
C VAL A 404 -14.10 7.99 25.12
N LEU A 405 -13.68 9.16 25.61
CA LEU A 405 -13.30 9.37 27.01
C LEU A 405 -14.53 9.37 27.93
N PHE A 406 -14.38 8.84 29.14
CA PHE A 406 -15.46 8.81 30.14
C PHE A 406 -15.97 10.21 30.53
N SER A 407 -15.11 11.23 30.46
CA SER A 407 -15.46 12.62 30.80
C SER A 407 -16.23 13.35 29.69
N VAL A 408 -16.33 12.77 28.51
CA VAL A 408 -16.97 13.41 27.36
C VAL A 408 -18.49 13.24 27.45
N ALA A 409 -19.22 14.35 27.43
CA ALA A 409 -20.66 14.37 27.41
C ALA A 409 -21.17 15.54 26.53
N PRO A 410 -22.12 15.30 25.60
CA PRO A 410 -22.73 16.36 24.82
C PRO A 410 -23.65 17.24 25.69
N PRO A 411 -23.72 18.57 25.45
CA PRO A 411 -24.66 19.44 26.15
C PRO A 411 -26.10 19.14 25.71
N GLU A 412 -27.10 19.38 26.58
CA GLU A 412 -28.51 19.06 26.26
C GLU A 412 -29.02 19.75 24.98
N SER A 413 -28.55 20.98 24.71
CA SER A 413 -28.89 21.75 23.50
C SER A 413 -28.43 21.06 22.21
N PHE A 414 -27.38 20.24 22.26
CA PHE A 414 -26.83 19.52 21.12
C PHE A 414 -27.88 18.62 20.44
N PHE A 415 -28.79 18.02 21.21
CA PHE A 415 -29.80 17.10 20.69
C PHE A 415 -31.02 17.77 20.06
N ASN A 416 -31.11 19.10 20.17
CA ASN A 416 -32.26 19.89 19.73
C ASN A 416 -31.89 20.90 18.63
N GLU A 417 -30.61 21.28 18.49
CA GLU A 417 -30.14 22.19 17.45
C GLU A 417 -29.52 21.42 16.28
N THR A 418 -29.94 21.71 15.05
CA THR A 418 -29.37 21.13 13.82
C THR A 418 -27.92 21.54 13.57
N SER A 419 -27.48 22.67 14.11
CA SER A 419 -26.12 23.22 14.00
C SER A 419 -25.41 23.33 15.35
N GLY A 420 -25.72 22.43 16.30
CA GLY A 420 -25.07 22.42 17.61
C GLY A 420 -23.54 22.31 17.47
N SER A 421 -22.81 23.02 18.32
CA SER A 421 -21.34 22.98 18.31
C SER A 421 -20.82 21.55 18.47
N LEU A 422 -19.80 21.20 17.68
CA LEU A 422 -19.12 19.90 17.74
C LEU A 422 -17.96 19.89 18.76
N ASP A 423 -17.71 21.02 19.44
CA ASP A 423 -16.54 21.22 20.33
C ASP A 423 -16.50 20.22 21.49
N TRP A 424 -17.66 19.71 21.93
CA TRP A 424 -17.75 18.70 22.99
C TRP A 424 -17.02 17.39 22.61
N ALA A 425 -16.89 17.11 21.31
CA ALA A 425 -16.23 15.93 20.78
C ALA A 425 -14.74 16.14 20.45
N SER A 426 -14.22 17.36 20.57
CA SER A 426 -12.80 17.66 20.34
C SER A 426 -11.84 16.76 21.16
N PRO A 427 -12.11 16.41 22.43
CA PRO A 427 -11.26 15.48 23.17
C PRO A 427 -11.22 14.07 22.57
N VAL A 428 -12.33 13.58 21.99
CA VAL A 428 -12.39 12.27 21.31
C VAL A 428 -11.58 12.31 20.02
N PHE A 429 -11.71 13.40 19.26
CA PHE A 429 -10.93 13.64 18.05
C PHE A 429 -9.42 13.71 18.36
N GLN A 430 -9.04 14.42 19.42
CA GLN A 430 -7.67 14.52 19.88
C GLN A 430 -7.11 13.15 20.29
N GLU A 431 -7.83 12.38 21.10
CA GLU A 431 -7.39 11.05 21.53
C GLU A 431 -7.21 10.11 20.34
N CYS A 432 -8.18 10.07 19.43
CA CYS A 432 -8.10 9.29 18.18
C CYS A 432 -6.84 9.64 17.39
N SER A 433 -6.62 10.93 17.15
CA SER A 433 -5.55 11.41 16.27
C SER A 433 -4.15 11.24 16.86
N THR A 434 -4.04 11.20 18.19
CA THR A 434 -2.76 11.25 18.89
C THR A 434 -2.37 9.95 19.58
N SER A 435 -3.29 8.98 19.74
CA SER A 435 -3.06 7.73 20.48
C SER A 435 -1.76 6.98 20.12
N ILE A 436 -1.35 7.00 18.86
CA ILE A 436 -0.14 6.31 18.37
C ILE A 436 1.16 7.13 18.56
N ILE A 437 1.06 8.44 18.74
CA ILE A 437 2.18 9.39 18.74
C ILE A 437 3.06 9.28 20.00
N PRO A 438 2.53 9.12 21.24
CA PRO A 438 3.35 8.99 22.45
C PRO A 438 4.35 7.83 22.42
N ALA A 439 4.03 6.74 21.70
CA ALA A 439 4.96 5.62 21.51
C ALA A 439 6.20 6.02 20.69
N LEU A 440 6.06 6.99 19.79
CA LEU A 440 7.10 7.43 18.85
C LEU A 440 8.01 8.53 19.45
N HIS A 441 7.49 9.35 20.36
CA HIS A 441 8.27 10.44 21.01
C HIS A 441 9.38 9.97 21.94
N ARG A 442 9.43 8.67 22.29
CA ARG A 442 10.49 8.12 23.15
C ARG A 442 11.81 7.85 22.39
N VAL A 443 11.82 8.05 21.07
CA VAL A 443 13.02 7.89 20.25
C VAL A 443 13.81 9.21 20.20
N SER A 444 15.03 9.19 20.72
CA SER A 444 15.82 10.40 20.99
C SER A 444 16.47 11.05 19.75
N SER A 445 16.33 10.47 18.56
CA SER A 445 16.79 11.08 17.30
C SER A 445 16.16 10.39 16.08
N LEU A 446 15.21 11.05 15.42
CA LEU A 446 14.66 10.61 14.13
C LEU A 446 15.48 11.20 12.97
N SER A 447 15.72 10.40 11.93
CA SER A 447 16.30 10.86 10.66
C SER A 447 15.36 11.86 9.95
N HIS A 448 15.85 12.54 8.90
CA HIS A 448 14.99 13.38 8.04
C HIS A 448 13.82 12.59 7.46
N SER A 449 14.11 11.41 6.90
CA SER A 449 13.10 10.49 6.35
C SER A 449 12.10 10.02 7.40
N GLU A 450 12.54 9.76 8.63
CA GLU A 450 11.65 9.34 9.72
C GLU A 450 10.76 10.49 10.20
N LYS A 451 11.26 11.73 10.20
CA LYS A 451 10.42 12.92 10.47
C LYS A 451 9.37 13.09 9.40
N LEU A 452 9.73 12.92 8.13
CA LEU A 452 8.80 12.96 7.00
C LEU A 452 7.69 11.91 7.15
N LEU A 453 8.06 10.67 7.50
CA LEU A 453 7.10 9.59 7.76
C LEU A 453 6.24 9.85 9.01
N LEU A 454 6.82 10.38 10.08
CA LEU A 454 6.09 10.77 11.29
C LEU A 454 5.04 11.82 10.97
N ASP A 455 5.40 12.85 10.20
CA ASP A 455 4.48 13.92 9.82
C ASP A 455 3.39 13.40 8.88
N ALA A 456 3.73 12.46 7.98
CA ALA A 456 2.73 11.77 7.17
C ALA A 456 1.72 11.00 8.04
N VAL A 457 2.21 10.22 9.01
CA VAL A 457 1.37 9.48 9.99
C VAL A 457 0.47 10.43 10.77
N LYS A 458 1.00 11.54 11.28
CA LYS A 458 0.24 12.52 12.07
C LYS A 458 -0.92 13.10 11.27
N HIS A 459 -0.65 13.64 10.08
CA HIS A 459 -1.68 14.27 9.26
C HIS A 459 -2.71 13.26 8.76
N THR A 460 -2.28 12.06 8.34
CA THR A 460 -3.20 11.01 7.90
C THR A 460 -4.10 10.52 9.02
N THR A 461 -3.55 10.28 10.21
CA THR A 461 -4.34 9.85 11.37
C THR A 461 -5.29 10.96 11.82
N ARG A 462 -4.85 12.22 11.77
CA ARG A 462 -5.70 13.39 12.05
C ARG A 462 -6.88 13.49 11.09
N GLU A 463 -6.68 13.43 9.76
CA GLU A 463 -7.82 13.49 8.82
C GLU A 463 -8.74 12.28 8.93
N LEU A 464 -8.17 11.09 9.10
CA LEU A 464 -8.92 9.85 9.34
C LEU A 464 -9.85 10.00 10.55
N CYS A 465 -9.29 10.41 11.69
CA CYS A 465 -10.05 10.62 12.91
C CYS A 465 -11.04 11.77 12.78
N ARG A 466 -10.70 12.88 12.12
CA ARG A 466 -11.63 13.99 11.89
C ARG A 466 -12.86 13.51 11.15
N GLY A 467 -12.69 12.77 10.04
CA GLY A 467 -13.80 12.25 9.24
C GLY A 467 -14.65 11.23 10.00
N VAL A 468 -14.03 10.25 10.64
CA VAL A 468 -14.74 9.21 11.41
C VAL A 468 -15.51 9.81 12.60
N ILE A 469 -14.86 10.68 13.38
CA ILE A 469 -15.48 11.31 14.55
C ILE A 469 -16.58 12.28 14.13
N LYS A 470 -16.43 13.02 13.03
CA LYS A 470 -17.51 13.90 12.51
C LYS A 470 -18.78 13.11 12.17
N VAL A 471 -18.65 11.96 11.51
CA VAL A 471 -19.78 11.06 11.20
C VAL A 471 -20.39 10.50 12.49
N TRP A 472 -19.55 10.09 13.45
CA TRP A 472 -19.98 9.59 14.75
C TRP A 472 -20.77 10.64 15.55
N VAL A 473 -20.27 11.88 15.65
CA VAL A 473 -20.94 12.99 16.37
C VAL A 473 -22.33 13.25 15.81
N ARG A 474 -22.48 13.26 14.47
CA ARG A 474 -23.80 13.40 13.82
C ARG A 474 -24.74 12.26 14.21
N GLY A 475 -24.26 11.02 14.25
CA GLY A 475 -25.09 9.90 14.71
C GLY A 475 -25.48 9.98 16.18
N VAL A 476 -24.59 10.47 17.06
CA VAL A 476 -24.91 10.77 18.47
C VAL A 476 -26.02 11.82 18.56
N GLN A 477 -25.96 12.89 17.75
CA GLN A 477 -26.97 13.94 17.69
C GLN A 477 -28.37 13.38 17.39
N HIS A 478 -28.44 12.36 16.53
CA HIS A 478 -29.65 11.65 16.15
C HIS A 478 -30.04 10.51 17.12
N GLY A 479 -29.39 10.39 18.28
CA GLY A 479 -29.73 9.42 19.32
C GLY A 479 -29.40 7.97 18.97
N LEU A 480 -28.47 7.74 18.02
CA LEU A 480 -28.09 6.40 17.58
C LEU A 480 -27.10 5.71 18.52
N SER A 481 -26.36 6.49 19.32
CA SER A 481 -25.37 5.95 20.24
C SER A 481 -26.00 5.19 21.39
N LYS A 482 -25.40 4.05 21.70
CA LYS A 482 -25.74 3.26 22.89
C LYS A 482 -24.85 3.59 24.09
N VAL A 483 -23.80 4.39 23.87
CA VAL A 483 -22.78 4.70 24.87
C VAL A 483 -22.93 6.14 25.38
N ILE A 484 -23.29 7.08 24.50
CA ILE A 484 -23.39 8.51 24.82
C ILE A 484 -24.78 9.05 24.47
N GLY A 485 -25.33 9.86 25.37
CA GLY A 485 -26.57 10.62 25.14
C GLY A 485 -27.80 10.04 25.81
N VAL A 486 -28.97 10.58 25.45
CA VAL A 486 -30.27 10.09 25.91
C VAL A 486 -30.71 8.95 24.97
N HIS A 487 -31.00 7.77 25.50
CA HIS A 487 -31.58 6.69 24.70
C HIS A 487 -32.90 7.15 24.09
N ARG A 488 -32.93 7.36 22.77
CA ARG A 488 -34.13 7.66 22.00
C ARG A 488 -34.57 6.39 21.27
N GLU A 489 -35.76 5.88 21.58
CA GLU A 489 -36.26 4.60 21.05
C GLU A 489 -36.58 4.64 19.55
N SER A 490 -36.71 5.84 18.94
CA SER A 490 -36.92 5.98 17.50
C SER A 490 -36.25 7.22 16.89
N LEU A 491 -35.68 7.05 15.69
CA LEU A 491 -35.22 8.16 14.83
C LEU A 491 -36.37 9.07 14.36
N SER A 492 -37.61 8.57 14.42
CA SER A 492 -38.79 9.12 13.74
C SER A 492 -39.58 10.17 14.53
N GLU A 493 -39.46 10.25 15.86
CA GLU A 493 -40.39 11.09 16.63
C GLU A 493 -39.96 12.56 16.78
N HIS A 494 -38.67 12.90 16.61
CA HIS A 494 -38.16 14.25 16.96
C HIS A 494 -36.95 14.74 16.14
N SER A 495 -36.61 14.13 14.99
CA SER A 495 -35.48 14.60 14.19
C SER A 495 -35.94 15.36 12.94
N ASP A 496 -35.42 16.57 12.73
CA ASP A 496 -35.68 17.40 11.53
C ASP A 496 -35.10 16.79 10.24
N VAL A 497 -34.19 15.81 10.38
CA VAL A 497 -33.47 15.18 9.27
C VAL A 497 -33.96 13.75 9.09
N SER A 498 -34.48 13.43 7.90
CA SER A 498 -34.87 12.07 7.54
C SER A 498 -33.68 11.12 7.48
N ALA A 499 -33.92 9.81 7.64
CA ALA A 499 -32.90 8.77 7.51
C ALA A 499 -32.13 8.85 6.17
N GLY A 500 -32.84 9.18 5.07
CA GLY A 500 -32.23 9.36 3.76
C GLY A 500 -31.27 10.55 3.70
N GLN A 501 -31.68 11.71 4.23
CA GLN A 501 -30.80 12.89 4.30
C GLN A 501 -29.55 12.64 5.15
N LEU A 502 -29.67 11.92 6.27
CA LEU A 502 -28.51 11.59 7.11
C LEU A 502 -27.52 10.68 6.37
N LEU A 503 -28.01 9.68 5.62
CA LEU A 503 -27.16 8.84 4.77
C LEU A 503 -26.48 9.66 3.67
N ASP A 504 -27.16 10.64 3.07
CA ASP A 504 -26.57 11.50 2.05
C ASP A 504 -25.43 12.36 2.62
N ILE A 505 -25.58 12.94 3.82
CA ILE A 505 -24.47 13.73 4.40
C ILE A 505 -23.29 12.84 4.78
N TRP A 506 -23.55 11.64 5.31
CA TRP A 506 -22.50 10.67 5.62
C TRP A 506 -21.79 10.18 4.37
N ARG A 507 -22.53 9.92 3.28
CA ARG A 507 -21.95 9.56 1.98
C ARG A 507 -20.98 10.65 1.52
N THR A 508 -21.39 11.92 1.54
CA THR A 508 -20.51 13.02 1.14
C THR A 508 -19.27 13.15 2.04
N ASP A 509 -19.43 13.11 3.37
CA ASP A 509 -18.28 13.22 4.29
C ASP A 509 -17.29 12.05 4.10
N LEU A 510 -17.79 10.83 3.92
CA LEU A 510 -16.97 9.63 3.73
C LEU A 510 -16.35 9.56 2.33
N GLU A 511 -17.01 10.10 1.31
CA GLU A 511 -16.45 10.21 -0.04
C GLU A 511 -15.20 11.11 -0.03
N ILE A 512 -15.32 12.30 0.57
CA ILE A 512 -14.20 13.24 0.73
C ILE A 512 -13.04 12.57 1.49
N LEU A 513 -13.32 11.88 2.59
CA LEU A 513 -12.29 11.18 3.37
C LEU A 513 -11.61 10.08 2.54
N ARG A 514 -12.39 9.24 1.86
CA ARG A 514 -11.84 8.12 1.07
C ARG A 514 -11.03 8.63 -0.12
N GLU A 515 -11.49 9.68 -0.80
CA GLU A 515 -10.72 10.31 -1.88
C GLU A 515 -9.41 10.93 -1.38
N TRP A 516 -9.41 11.50 -0.17
CA TRP A 516 -8.19 12.08 0.43
C TRP A 516 -7.18 11.00 0.85
N LEU A 517 -7.65 9.92 1.47
CA LEU A 517 -6.81 8.80 1.91
C LEU A 517 -6.22 8.02 0.72
N ASP A 518 -7.04 7.74 -0.28
CA ASP A 518 -6.63 7.10 -1.55
C ASP A 518 -5.79 5.81 -1.32
N TRP A 519 -6.28 4.94 -0.41
CA TRP A 519 -5.57 3.76 0.04
C TRP A 519 -5.66 2.58 -0.94
N GLY A 520 -4.53 1.90 -1.15
CA GLY A 520 -4.43 0.73 -2.03
C GLY A 520 -5.18 -0.52 -1.56
N VAL A 521 -5.54 -0.59 -0.26
CA VAL A 521 -6.28 -1.74 0.31
C VAL A 521 -7.67 -1.90 -0.30
N TRP A 522 -8.25 -0.80 -0.83
CA TRP A 522 -9.55 -0.77 -1.49
C TRP A 522 -9.52 -1.22 -2.95
N LEU A 523 -8.35 -1.52 -3.51
CA LEU A 523 -8.19 -2.04 -4.87
C LEU A 523 -8.57 -3.53 -4.93
N ARG A 524 -9.88 -3.78 -4.86
CA ARG A 524 -10.52 -5.12 -4.84
C ARG A 524 -11.67 -5.17 -5.84
N CYS A 525 -12.06 -6.36 -6.27
CA CYS A 525 -13.17 -6.53 -7.21
C CYS A 525 -14.49 -6.61 -6.46
N ARG A 526 -15.53 -6.01 -7.05
CA ARG A 526 -16.88 -5.98 -6.49
C ARG A 526 -17.91 -6.34 -7.57
N PRO A 527 -18.75 -7.38 -7.37
CA PRO A 527 -18.67 -8.36 -6.28
C PRO A 527 -17.33 -9.11 -6.25
N VAL A 528 -17.04 -9.81 -5.15
CA VAL A 528 -15.88 -10.71 -5.09
C VAL A 528 -15.98 -11.71 -6.25
N CYS A 529 -14.87 -11.90 -6.95
CA CYS A 529 -14.83 -12.76 -8.13
C CYS A 529 -15.16 -14.22 -7.77
N GLY A 530 -15.84 -14.91 -8.69
CA GLY A 530 -16.21 -16.31 -8.54
C GLY A 530 -15.01 -17.27 -8.48
N GLU A 531 -15.26 -18.54 -8.19
CA GLU A 531 -14.21 -19.56 -8.02
C GLU A 531 -13.26 -19.67 -9.23
N ASN A 532 -13.81 -19.56 -10.44
CA ASN A 532 -13.09 -19.61 -11.71
C ASN A 532 -12.62 -18.24 -12.21
N GLU A 533 -12.64 -17.22 -11.36
CA GLU A 533 -12.31 -15.84 -11.68
C GLU A 533 -11.28 -15.29 -10.69
N MET A 534 -10.51 -14.30 -11.11
CA MET A 534 -9.56 -13.58 -10.27
C MET A 534 -9.75 -12.08 -10.43
N CYS A 535 -9.45 -11.34 -9.37
CA CYS A 535 -9.47 -9.90 -9.45
C CYS A 535 -8.25 -9.40 -10.22
N TYR A 536 -8.49 -8.50 -11.17
CA TYR A 536 -7.45 -7.95 -12.04
C TYR A 536 -7.60 -6.43 -12.13
N ILE A 537 -6.48 -5.71 -12.03
CA ILE A 537 -6.42 -4.29 -12.36
C ILE A 537 -5.98 -4.20 -13.82
N PRO A 538 -6.83 -3.70 -14.74
CA PRO A 538 -6.46 -3.50 -16.13
C PRO A 538 -5.19 -2.67 -16.24
N THR A 539 -4.15 -3.27 -16.80
CA THR A 539 -2.83 -2.65 -16.89
C THR A 539 -2.18 -2.91 -18.23
N TYR A 540 -1.46 -1.90 -18.74
CA TYR A 540 -0.58 -2.06 -19.90
C TYR A 540 0.49 -3.13 -19.62
N PRO A 541 0.93 -3.89 -20.62
CA PRO A 541 0.47 -3.92 -22.03
C PRO A 541 -0.75 -4.82 -22.29
N PHE A 542 -1.43 -5.34 -21.26
CA PHE A 542 -2.31 -6.50 -21.43
C PHE A 542 -3.75 -6.15 -21.79
N SER A 543 -4.29 -6.81 -22.82
CA SER A 543 -5.70 -6.78 -23.21
C SER A 543 -6.44 -8.04 -22.73
N VAL A 544 -7.69 -7.88 -22.30
CA VAL A 544 -8.56 -8.98 -21.85
C VAL A 544 -9.59 -9.27 -22.95
N GLY A 545 -9.60 -10.47 -23.51
CA GLY A 545 -10.43 -10.77 -24.68
C GLY A 545 -10.11 -9.87 -25.88
N GLU A 546 -11.16 -9.35 -26.52
CA GLU A 546 -11.05 -8.32 -27.58
C GLU A 546 -11.03 -6.89 -27.02
N SER A 547 -11.22 -6.74 -25.70
CA SER A 547 -11.21 -5.43 -25.05
C SER A 547 -9.80 -4.89 -25.05
N LYS A 548 -9.61 -3.76 -25.74
CA LYS A 548 -8.40 -2.95 -25.53
C LYS A 548 -8.29 -2.65 -24.04
N PRO A 549 -7.07 -2.56 -23.49
CA PRO A 549 -6.90 -2.13 -22.13
C PRO A 549 -7.65 -0.80 -21.96
N GLU A 550 -8.55 -0.68 -20.99
CA GLU A 550 -9.12 0.61 -20.54
C GLU A 550 -8.03 1.46 -19.84
N TRP A 551 -6.79 1.32 -20.29
CA TRP A 551 -5.58 1.94 -19.78
C TRP A 551 -5.52 3.45 -20.08
N HIS A 552 -6.44 3.94 -20.93
CA HIS A 552 -6.64 5.36 -21.26
C HIS A 552 -7.52 6.12 -20.28
N ALA A 553 -8.33 5.46 -19.45
CA ALA A 553 -9.24 6.17 -18.55
C ALA A 553 -8.51 6.57 -17.28
N ASP A 554 -8.81 7.77 -16.81
CA ASP A 554 -8.27 8.42 -15.62
C ASP A 554 -8.49 7.67 -14.29
N ASP A 555 -8.61 6.33 -14.21
CA ASP A 555 -8.73 5.52 -12.98
C ASP A 555 -8.91 4.01 -13.35
N PRO A 556 -7.88 3.17 -13.45
CA PRO A 556 -8.09 1.76 -13.79
C PRO A 556 -8.86 1.04 -12.68
N LYS A 557 -10.09 0.62 -12.99
CA LYS A 557 -10.97 -0.09 -12.06
C LYS A 557 -10.70 -1.59 -12.10
N THR A 558 -10.69 -2.20 -10.92
CA THR A 558 -10.63 -3.65 -10.74
C THR A 558 -11.82 -4.35 -11.41
N ARG A 559 -11.57 -5.40 -12.18
CA ARG A 559 -12.60 -6.25 -12.80
C ARG A 559 -12.25 -7.73 -12.65
N CYS A 560 -13.27 -8.58 -12.58
CA CYS A 560 -13.08 -10.02 -12.51
C CYS A 560 -12.75 -10.58 -13.90
N VAL A 561 -11.68 -11.38 -13.99
CA VAL A 561 -11.22 -12.04 -15.22
C VAL A 561 -11.21 -13.54 -15.00
N ARG A 562 -11.58 -14.31 -16.02
CA ARG A 562 -11.57 -15.78 -15.94
C ARG A 562 -10.16 -16.33 -15.77
N LYS A 563 -10.00 -17.30 -14.86
CA LYS A 563 -8.74 -18.02 -14.59
C LYS A 563 -8.38 -19.05 -15.67
N VAL A 564 -9.32 -19.36 -16.57
CA VAL A 564 -9.26 -20.38 -17.63
C VAL A 564 -9.81 -19.81 -18.94
N ALA A 565 -9.39 -20.38 -20.07
CA ALA A 565 -9.80 -19.92 -21.38
C ALA A 565 -11.33 -20.08 -21.65
N PRO A 566 -11.92 -19.22 -22.49
CA PRO A 566 -11.38 -17.93 -22.95
C PRO A 566 -11.12 -16.93 -21.80
N TYR A 567 -9.96 -16.28 -21.82
CA TYR A 567 -9.51 -15.29 -20.83
C TYR A 567 -10.16 -13.93 -21.08
N VAL A 568 -11.46 -13.86 -20.81
CA VAL A 568 -12.30 -12.66 -20.95
C VAL A 568 -12.71 -12.14 -19.57
N TYR A 569 -13.26 -10.92 -19.51
CA TYR A 569 -13.90 -10.45 -18.29
C TYR A 569 -15.11 -11.34 -17.97
N ALA A 570 -15.36 -11.53 -16.67
CA ALA A 570 -16.38 -12.46 -16.20
C ALA A 570 -17.80 -12.03 -16.61
N ASP A 571 -18.05 -10.72 -16.66
CA ASP A 571 -19.30 -10.10 -17.11
C ASP A 571 -19.50 -10.19 -18.63
N ASP A 572 -18.43 -10.34 -19.41
CA ASP A 572 -18.47 -10.51 -20.87
C ASP A 572 -18.65 -11.99 -21.29
N TYR A 573 -18.56 -12.93 -20.35
CA TYR A 573 -18.63 -14.36 -20.64
C TYR A 573 -20.05 -14.90 -20.56
N ASN A 574 -20.61 -15.31 -21.70
CA ASN A 574 -21.86 -16.08 -21.76
C ASN A 574 -21.52 -17.56 -22.07
N PRO A 575 -21.63 -18.49 -21.10
CA PRO A 575 -21.18 -19.88 -21.22
C PRO A 575 -21.89 -20.72 -22.28
#